data_AF-A0A7C1BTR4-F1
#
_entry.id   AF-A0A7C1BTR4-F1
#
_cell.length_a   1.000
_cell.length_b   1.000
_cell.length_c   1.000
_cell.angle_alpha   90.00
_cell.angle_beta   90.00
_cell.angle_gamma   90.00
#
_symmetry.space_group_name_H-M   'P 1'
#
loop_
_entity.id
_entity.type
_entity.pdbx_description
1 polymer ?
#
loop_
_entity_poly.entity_id
_entity_poly.type
_entity_poly.pdbx_seq_one_letter_code
_entity_poly.pdbx_strand_id
1 'polypeptide(L)' 'MPPLSDCQRKHEITIQVDLFIANLECVLSNSERCIEKVGPHLKAPPEAVETFLALGVDLVMLANNHILDYG' A
#
# COMPACT_ATOMS: atom_id res chain seq x y z
N MET A 1 16.61 -26.49 9.47
CA MET A 1 16.42 -25.07 9.12
C MET A 1 15.64 -24.41 10.25
N PRO A 2 16.09 -23.26 10.78
CA PRO A 2 15.34 -22.55 11.81
C PRO A 2 14.07 -21.94 11.21
N PRO A 3 12.99 -21.76 12.00
CA PRO A 3 11.75 -21.16 11.51
C PRO A 3 11.98 -19.68 11.21
N LEU A 4 11.65 -19.27 9.98
CA LEU A 4 11.76 -17.90 9.51
C LEU A 4 10.67 -17.02 10.15
N SER A 5 11.02 -15.77 10.46
CA SER A 5 10.12 -14.76 11.03
C SER A 5 8.95 -14.44 10.09
N ASP A 6 7.80 -14.00 10.62
CA ASP A 6 6.57 -13.78 9.82
C ASP A 6 6.74 -12.84 8.61
N CYS A 7 7.74 -11.96 8.62
CA CYS A 7 8.09 -11.11 7.47
C CYS A 7 8.61 -11.92 6.26
N GLN A 8 9.33 -13.01 6.51
CA GLN A 8 9.94 -13.84 5.46
C GLN A 8 8.93 -14.76 4.79
N ARG A 9 7.78 -15.02 5.42
CA ARG A 9 6.75 -15.95 4.92
C ARG A 9 5.95 -15.37 3.74
N LYS A 10 5.86 -14.03 3.63
CA LYS A 10 5.15 -13.36 2.52
C LYS A 10 5.89 -13.49 1.19
N HIS A 11 7.22 -13.57 1.23
CA HIS A 11 8.07 -13.71 0.05
C HIS A 11 7.81 -15.02 -0.72
N GLU A 12 7.45 -16.12 -0.04
CA GLU A 12 7.28 -17.42 -0.71
C GLU A 12 6.11 -17.47 -1.70
N ILE A 13 5.05 -16.69 -1.45
CA ILE A 13 3.86 -16.66 -2.32
C ILE A 13 4.04 -15.64 -3.43
N THR A 14 4.71 -14.52 -3.15
CA THR A 14 4.90 -13.43 -4.13
C THR A 14 5.96 -13.74 -5.18
N ILE A 15 6.97 -14.56 -4.86
CA ILE A 15 8.00 -14.97 -5.85
C ILE A 15 7.52 -16.04 -6.85
N GLN A 16 6.37 -16.67 -6.62
CA GLN A 16 5.85 -17.74 -7.47
C GLN A 16 4.89 -17.23 -8.56
N VAL A 17 4.56 -15.94 -8.56
CA VAL A 17 3.64 -15.34 -9.52
C VAL A 17 4.40 -14.50 -10.53
N ASP A 18 3.88 -14.41 -11.75
CA ASP A 18 4.43 -13.51 -12.78
C ASP A 18 4.18 -12.02 -12.46
N LEU A 19 3.09 -11.74 -11.73
CA LEU A 19 2.70 -10.40 -11.29
C LEU A 19 1.97 -10.44 -9.95
N PHE A 20 2.43 -9.63 -9.00
CA PHE A 20 1.76 -9.35 -7.73
C PHE A 20 1.21 -7.93 -7.70
N ILE A 21 -0.13 -7.82 -7.71
CA ILE A 21 -0.85 -6.55 -7.78
C ILE A 21 -1.54 -6.28 -6.44
N ALA A 22 -1.39 -5.07 -5.91
CA ALA A 22 -2.09 -4.61 -4.72
C ALA A 22 -3.03 -3.44 -5.05
N ASN A 23 -4.13 -3.31 -4.30
CA ASN A 23 -5.00 -2.14 -4.35
C ASN A 23 -4.79 -1.29 -3.09
N LEU A 24 -4.31 -0.07 -3.28
CA LEU A 24 -4.06 0.88 -2.20
C LEU A 24 -5.33 1.69 -1.92
N GLU A 25 -5.86 1.53 -0.71
CA GLU A 25 -7.09 2.20 -0.31
C GLU A 25 -6.90 3.71 -0.15
N CYS A 26 -5.81 4.15 0.46
CA CYS A 26 -5.59 5.55 0.87
C CYS A 26 -4.53 6.27 0.03
N VAL A 27 -4.59 7.60 -0.01
CA VAL A 27 -3.58 8.40 -0.72
C VAL A 27 -2.24 8.43 0.03
N LEU A 28 -1.14 8.36 -0.71
CA LEU A 28 0.20 8.64 -0.19
C LEU A 28 0.49 10.14 -0.33
N SER A 29 0.46 10.89 0.78
CA SER A 29 0.54 12.34 0.72
C SER A 29 1.08 12.96 2.01
N ASN A 30 1.89 14.00 1.84
CA ASN A 30 2.30 14.92 2.92
C ASN A 30 1.38 16.14 3.05
N SER A 31 0.29 16.18 2.28
CA SER A 31 -0.69 17.26 2.38
C SER A 31 -1.42 17.18 3.73
N GLU A 32 -1.50 18.32 4.40
CA GLU A 32 -2.32 18.49 5.61
C GLU A 32 -3.73 19.00 5.29
N ARG A 33 -4.01 19.31 4.02
CA ARG A 33 -5.33 19.76 3.58
C ARG A 33 -6.12 18.58 3.04
N CYS A 34 -7.28 18.34 3.63
CA CYS A 34 -8.23 17.35 3.15
C CYS A 34 -9.36 17.98 2.31
N ILE A 35 -10.04 17.15 1.51
CA ILE A 35 -11.25 17.56 0.77
C ILE A 35 -12.48 17.61 1.68
N GLU A 36 -13.48 18.38 1.30
CA GLU A 36 -14.78 18.37 1.98
C GLU A 36 -15.57 17.12 1.58
N LYS A 37 -15.77 16.21 2.53
CA LYS A 37 -16.61 15.01 2.34
C LYS A 37 -17.12 14.48 3.68
N VAL A 38 -18.09 13.58 3.60
CA VAL A 38 -18.57 12.81 4.75
C VAL A 38 -17.73 11.53 4.89
N GLY A 39 -17.34 11.18 6.11
CA GLY A 39 -16.55 9.98 6.42
C GLY A 39 -15.06 10.27 6.66
N PRO A 40 -14.25 9.25 6.94
CA PRO A 40 -12.86 9.42 7.34
C PRO A 40 -11.96 9.81 6.17
N HIS A 41 -10.96 10.64 6.45
CA HIS A 41 -9.88 10.96 5.52
C HIS A 41 -8.68 10.06 5.78
N LEU A 42 -8.34 9.22 4.81
CA LEU A 42 -7.24 8.27 4.93
C LEU A 42 -6.03 8.76 4.13
N LYS A 43 -4.89 8.86 4.80
CA LYS A 43 -3.58 9.04 4.17
C LYS A 43 -2.53 8.16 4.84
N ALA A 44 -1.50 7.85 4.09
CA ALA A 44 -0.23 7.36 4.59
C ALA A 44 0.91 8.27 4.11
N PRO A 45 2.06 8.28 4.80
CA PRO A 45 3.24 9.00 4.33
C PRO A 45 3.70 8.45 2.96
N PRO A 46 4.24 9.28 2.06
CA PRO A 46 4.84 8.84 0.79
C PRO A 46 5.84 7.68 0.94
N GLU A 47 6.58 7.66 2.04
CA GLU A 47 7.55 6.62 2.40
C GLU A 47 6.91 5.24 2.61
N ALA A 48 5.58 5.15 2.77
CA ALA A 48 4.88 3.88 2.83
C ALA A 48 5.02 3.05 1.54
N VAL A 49 5.45 3.67 0.42
CA VAL A 49 5.82 2.97 -0.83
C VAL A 49 6.84 1.85 -0.58
N GLU A 50 7.77 2.04 0.36
CA GLU A 50 8.81 1.08 0.72
C GLU A 50 8.24 -0.24 1.22
N THR A 51 7.04 -0.21 1.82
CA THR A 51 6.37 -1.44 2.26
C THR A 51 5.96 -2.29 1.06
N PHE A 52 5.47 -1.69 -0.02
CA PHE A 52 5.09 -2.42 -1.24
C PHE A 52 6.31 -3.00 -1.96
N LEU A 53 7.41 -2.24 -2.00
CA LEU A 53 8.70 -2.71 -2.54
C LEU A 53 9.25 -3.90 -1.74
N ALA A 54 9.25 -3.80 -0.40
CA ALA A 54 9.71 -4.89 0.47
C ALA A 54 8.83 -6.15 0.38
N LEU A 55 7.57 -6.01 0.00
CA LEU A 55 6.64 -7.12 -0.24
C LEU A 55 6.77 -7.73 -1.64
N GLY A 56 7.52 -7.09 -2.55
CA GLY A 56 7.64 -7.51 -3.94
C GLY A 56 6.37 -7.28 -4.76
N VAL A 57 5.64 -6.19 -4.47
CA VAL A 57 4.46 -5.79 -5.27
C VAL A 57 4.94 -5.14 -6.58
N ASP A 58 4.50 -5.67 -7.71
CA ASP A 58 4.86 -5.16 -9.04
C ASP A 58 4.01 -3.96 -9.46
N LEU A 59 2.75 -3.93 -9.06
CA LEU A 59 1.81 -2.87 -9.41
C LEU A 59 0.88 -2.54 -8.24
N VAL A 60 0.77 -1.25 -7.94
CA VAL A 60 -0.19 -0.73 -6.98
C VAL A 60 -1.27 0.04 -7.75
N MET A 61 -2.50 -0.45 -7.64
CA MET A 61 -3.71 0.22 -8.10
C MET A 61 -4.22 1.17 -7.03
N LEU A 62 -4.97 2.20 -7.43
CA LEU A 62 -5.57 3.14 -6.50
C LEU A 62 -7.06 2.85 -6.37
N ALA A 63 -7.52 2.63 -5.13
CA ALA A 63 -8.93 2.53 -4.84
C ALA A 63 -9.62 3.88 -5.10
N ASN A 64 -10.83 3.87 -5.62
CA ASN A 64 -11.58 5.09 -5.91
C ASN A 64 -12.04 5.85 -4.64
N ASN A 65 -12.19 5.15 -3.51
CA ASN A 65 -12.88 5.69 -2.33
C ASN A 65 -12.11 6.80 -1.59
N HIS A 66 -10.78 6.69 -1.49
CA HIS A 66 -9.95 7.63 -0.71
C HIS A 66 -8.76 8.22 -1.47
N ILE A 67 -8.67 7.98 -2.79
CA ILE A 67 -7.58 8.50 -3.64
C ILE A 67 -7.46 10.04 -3.63
N LEU A 68 -8.56 10.77 -3.39
CA LEU A 68 -8.59 12.24 -3.37
C LEU A 68 -8.69 12.83 -1.96
N ASP A 69 -8.52 12.04 -0.90
CA ASP A 69 -8.79 12.52 0.47
C ASP A 69 -7.95 13.75 0.86
N TYR A 70 -6.76 13.91 0.26
CA TYR A 70 -5.82 15.00 0.53
C TYR A 70 -5.32 15.73 -0.74
N GLY A 71 -6.13 15.73 -1.81
CA GLY A 71 -5.84 16.46 -3.06
C GLY A 71 -6.64 15.95 -4.25
#